data_AF-A0A6A6M5C5-F1
#
_entry.id   AF-A0A6A6M5C5-F1
#
_cell.length_a   1.000
_cell.length_b   1.000
_cell.length_c   1.000
_cell.angle_alpha   90.00
_cell.angle_beta   90.00
_cell.angle_gamma   90.00
#
_symmetry.space_group_name_H-M   'P 1'
#
loop_
_entity.id
_entity.type
_entity.pdbx_description
1 polymer ?
#
loop_
_entity_poly.entity_id
_entity_poly.type
_entity_poly.pdbx_seq_one_letter_code
_entity_poly.pdbx_strand_id
1 'polypeptide(L)'
;MKVSNFLVALAFLALASSFAIAYDPSPLQDFCVATDDASSGVLKAGDVFVFPFGLIHFQLNVGKNPAVAIAALNSQNPGVVTTANTVFGASPSINPDVLTRAFHLDKDLVTKLQRQEWMNPSDLNSYS
;
A
#
# COMPACT_ATOMS: atom_id res chain seq x y z
N MET A 1 37.15 9.85 32.90
CA MET A 1 36.86 11.13 32.19
C MET A 1 35.84 11.93 32.98
N LYS A 2 35.71 13.26 32.78
CA LYS A 2 34.66 14.05 33.45
C LYS A 2 33.32 13.87 32.74
N VAL A 3 32.20 13.87 33.49
CA VAL A 3 30.83 13.68 32.95
C VAL A 3 30.50 14.69 31.85
N SER A 4 30.97 15.93 31.99
CA SER A 4 30.86 16.98 30.96
C SER A 4 31.34 16.52 29.57
N ASN A 5 32.50 15.84 29.48
CA ASN A 5 33.01 15.32 28.20
C ASN A 5 32.08 14.25 27.58
N PHE A 6 31.36 13.48 28.41
CA PHE A 6 30.45 12.43 27.94
C PHE A 6 29.15 13.03 27.38
N LEU A 7 28.61 14.06 28.04
CA LEU A 7 27.45 14.81 27.55
C LEU A 7 27.77 15.56 26.24
N VAL A 8 28.96 16.15 26.14
CA VAL A 8 29.44 16.79 24.91
C VAL A 8 29.59 15.77 23.77
N ALA A 9 30.12 14.57 24.04
CA ALA A 9 30.22 13.50 23.05
C ALA A 9 28.85 13.02 22.54
N LEU A 10 27.86 12.87 23.43
CA LEU A 10 26.47 12.55 23.07
C LEU A 10 25.81 13.64 22.21
N ALA A 11 26.03 14.92 22.55
CA ALA A 11 25.51 16.03 21.76
C ALA A 11 26.13 16.06 20.35
N PHE A 12 27.43 15.83 20.22
CA PHE A 12 28.07 15.71 18.90
C PHE A 12 27.60 14.49 18.11
N LEU A 13 27.35 13.35 18.76
CA LEU A 13 26.82 12.16 18.08
C LEU A 13 25.41 12.41 17.52
N ALA A 14 24.53 13.06 18.29
CA ALA A 14 23.19 13.43 17.86
C ALA A 14 23.16 14.53 16.77
N LEU A 15 24.20 15.37 16.69
CA LEU A 15 24.35 16.38 15.63
C LEU A 15 25.05 15.81 14.38
N ALA A 16 25.84 14.76 14.53
CA ALA A 16 26.48 14.02 13.43
C ALA A 16 25.55 12.98 12.79
N SER A 17 24.48 12.56 13.48
CA SER A 17 23.40 11.75 12.91
C SER A 17 22.48 12.57 12.00
N SER A 18 23.05 13.12 10.93
CA SER A 18 22.29 13.48 9.73
C SER A 18 21.61 12.21 9.23
N PHE A 19 20.27 12.17 9.27
CA PHE A 19 19.49 11.05 8.73
C PHE A 19 19.64 10.99 7.21
N ALA A 20 20.64 10.25 6.74
CA ALA A 20 20.89 9.99 5.33
C ALA A 20 19.84 9.00 4.81
N ILE A 21 18.67 9.52 4.41
CA ILE A 21 17.60 8.73 3.82
C ILE A 21 18.02 8.31 2.40
N ALA A 22 18.55 7.10 2.28
CA ALA A 22 19.00 6.54 1.01
C ALA A 22 17.83 5.91 0.23
N TYR A 23 17.49 6.51 -0.90
CA TYR A 23 16.43 6.06 -1.79
C TYR A 23 16.92 4.89 -2.68
N ASP A 24 16.45 3.67 -2.39
CA ASP A 24 16.51 2.54 -3.31
C ASP A 24 15.17 2.42 -4.08
N PRO A 25 15.18 2.47 -5.43
CA PRO A 25 13.98 2.32 -6.25
C PRO A 25 13.51 0.86 -6.45
N SER A 26 13.84 -0.06 -5.53
CA SER A 26 13.68 -1.52 -5.72
C SER A 26 13.14 -2.25 -4.47
N PRO A 27 12.46 -3.40 -4.65
CA PRO A 27 11.17 -3.52 -5.32
C PRO A 27 10.10 -3.93 -4.31
N LEU A 28 8.93 -3.30 -4.34
CA LEU A 28 7.92 -3.41 -3.27
C LEU A 28 7.55 -4.85 -2.92
N GLN A 29 7.71 -5.18 -1.64
CA GLN A 29 7.19 -6.37 -1.01
C GLN A 29 6.46 -5.96 0.27
N ASP A 30 5.14 -6.15 0.29
CA ASP A 30 4.33 -6.00 1.50
C ASP A 30 4.46 -7.27 2.33
N PHE A 31 5.09 -7.16 3.50
CA PHE A 31 5.12 -8.22 4.51
C PHE A 31 3.96 -8.03 5.49
N CYS A 32 3.05 -9.00 5.51
CA CYS A 32 1.92 -9.10 6.44
C CYS A 32 2.05 -10.34 7.32
N VAL A 33 1.33 -10.37 8.44
CA VAL A 33 1.49 -11.40 9.49
C VAL A 33 0.28 -12.36 9.45
N ALA A 34 0.32 -13.41 8.59
CA ALA A 34 -0.73 -14.46 8.39
C ALA A 34 -0.39 -15.96 7.98
N THR A 35 -0.18 -16.92 8.92
CA THR A 35 -0.18 -18.42 8.84
C THR A 35 -0.88 -19.03 10.07
N ASP A 36 -1.87 -19.93 9.95
CA ASP A 36 -1.59 -21.38 10.10
C ASP A 36 -2.65 -22.31 9.44
N ASP A 37 -3.19 -21.97 8.26
CA ASP A 37 -3.78 -22.93 7.29
C ASP A 37 -3.93 -22.35 5.86
N ALA A 38 -2.80 -22.15 5.19
CA ALA A 38 -2.68 -21.48 3.89
C ALA A 38 -3.26 -22.23 2.65
N SER A 39 -4.36 -22.97 2.80
CA SER A 39 -5.09 -23.63 1.69
C SER A 39 -6.27 -22.81 1.16
N SER A 40 -6.63 -21.71 1.83
CA SER A 40 -7.88 -20.95 1.58
C SER A 40 -7.69 -19.49 1.17
N GLY A 41 -6.47 -18.94 1.29
CA GLY A 41 -6.21 -17.50 1.16
C GLY A 41 -6.78 -16.65 2.30
N VAL A 42 -7.35 -17.27 3.34
CA VAL A 42 -7.81 -16.58 4.56
C VAL A 42 -6.64 -16.42 5.53
N LEU A 43 -6.52 -15.23 6.09
CA LEU A 43 -5.43 -14.81 6.98
C LEU A 43 -5.94 -14.77 8.45
N LYS A 44 -5.13 -15.19 9.43
CA LYS A 44 -5.46 -15.18 10.86
C LYS A 44 -4.55 -14.18 11.63
N ALA A 45 -3.96 -14.52 12.78
CA ALA A 45 -3.28 -13.55 13.66
C ALA A 45 -2.08 -14.13 14.46
N GLY A 46 -0.87 -13.54 14.30
CA GLY A 46 0.40 -14.05 14.88
C GLY A 46 1.22 -15.06 14.01
N ASP A 47 1.40 -14.76 12.73
CA ASP A 47 1.00 -15.59 11.55
C ASP A 47 1.96 -15.01 10.38
N VAL A 48 2.26 -15.54 9.15
CA VAL A 48 3.06 -14.84 8.06
C VAL A 48 2.58 -14.92 6.55
N PHE A 49 2.47 -13.80 5.79
CA PHE A 49 2.25 -13.74 4.30
C PHE A 49 3.05 -12.59 3.58
N VAL A 50 3.41 -12.75 2.28
CA VAL A 50 4.16 -11.75 1.49
C VAL A 50 3.59 -11.53 0.08
N PHE A 51 3.52 -10.27 -0.38
CA PHE A 51 3.13 -9.91 -1.75
C PHE A 51 4.35 -9.52 -2.63
N PRO A 52 4.64 -10.23 -3.73
CA PRO A 52 5.68 -9.83 -4.69
C PRO A 52 5.38 -8.54 -5.47
N PHE A 53 6.44 -7.85 -5.88
CA PHE A 53 6.38 -6.57 -6.61
C PHE A 53 5.50 -6.61 -7.86
N GLY A 54 4.66 -5.58 -8.01
CA GLY A 54 3.84 -5.36 -9.20
C GLY A 54 2.61 -6.27 -9.31
N LEU A 55 2.40 -7.20 -8.37
CA LEU A 55 1.20 -8.03 -8.36
C LEU A 55 0.01 -7.30 -7.74
N ILE A 56 -1.13 -7.35 -8.43
CA ILE A 56 -2.41 -6.86 -7.89
C ILE A 56 -2.81 -7.77 -6.73
N HIS A 57 -3.12 -7.17 -5.59
CA HIS A 57 -3.63 -7.85 -4.41
C HIS A 57 -4.81 -7.09 -3.80
N PHE A 58 -5.50 -7.73 -2.85
CA PHE A 58 -6.57 -7.13 -2.07
C PHE A 58 -6.68 -7.83 -0.71
N GLN A 59 -7.27 -7.14 0.26
CA GLN A 59 -7.59 -7.69 1.59
C GLN A 59 -9.09 -7.54 1.82
N LEU A 60 -9.73 -8.58 2.37
CA LEU A 60 -11.15 -8.59 2.69
C LEU A 60 -11.37 -9.22 4.06
N ASN A 61 -11.93 -8.47 5.00
CA ASN A 61 -12.32 -9.02 6.29
C ASN A 61 -13.60 -9.85 6.14
N VAL A 62 -13.44 -11.18 6.08
CA VAL A 62 -14.54 -12.16 6.08
C VAL A 62 -15.02 -12.54 7.49
N GLY A 63 -14.38 -11.99 8.53
CA GLY A 63 -14.75 -12.18 9.93
C GLY A 63 -15.90 -11.28 10.38
N LYS A 64 -16.48 -11.61 11.55
CA LYS A 64 -17.56 -10.82 12.18
C LYS A 64 -17.06 -9.67 13.05
N ASN A 65 -15.77 -9.66 13.37
CA ASN A 65 -15.11 -8.69 14.24
C ASN A 65 -14.19 -7.79 13.39
N PRO A 66 -13.88 -6.56 13.83
CA PRO A 66 -12.81 -5.76 13.22
C PRO A 66 -11.49 -6.54 13.21
N ALA A 67 -10.77 -6.44 12.10
CA ALA A 67 -9.45 -7.04 11.90
C ALA A 67 -8.45 -5.93 11.54
N VAL A 68 -7.21 -6.06 11.99
CA VAL A 68 -6.12 -5.12 11.71
C VAL A 68 -4.94 -5.92 11.18
N ALA A 69 -4.38 -5.49 10.06
CA ALA A 69 -3.12 -6.00 9.52
C ALA A 69 -2.05 -4.91 9.64
N ILE A 70 -0.81 -5.32 9.87
CA ILE A 70 0.36 -4.44 9.80
C ILE A 70 1.13 -4.86 8.56
N ALA A 71 1.34 -3.93 7.64
CA ALA A 71 2.19 -4.10 6.47
C ALA A 71 3.54 -3.41 6.70
N ALA A 72 4.63 -4.07 6.33
CA ALA A 72 5.95 -3.46 6.22
C ALA A 72 6.40 -3.46 4.75
N LEU A 73 6.90 -2.31 4.28
CA LEU A 73 7.33 -2.08 2.90
C LEU A 73 8.83 -1.74 2.87
N ASN A 74 9.53 -2.24 1.84
CA ASN A 74 10.97 -2.03 1.66
C ASN A 74 11.35 -0.76 0.89
N SER A 75 10.43 0.20 0.72
CA SER A 75 10.71 1.51 0.11
C SER A 75 10.10 2.66 0.90
N GLN A 76 10.82 3.77 0.97
CA GLN A 76 10.38 5.04 1.59
C GLN A 76 9.29 5.77 0.79
N ASN A 77 9.13 5.44 -0.50
CA ASN A 77 8.12 6.02 -1.38
C ASN A 77 7.46 4.89 -2.19
N PRO A 78 6.59 4.09 -1.55
CA PRO A 78 5.97 2.95 -2.22
C PRO A 78 4.93 3.40 -3.26
N GLY A 79 4.17 4.45 -2.94
CA GLY A 79 2.93 4.75 -3.64
C GLY A 79 1.87 3.65 -3.42
N VAL A 80 0.64 3.92 -3.86
CA VAL A 80 -0.44 2.94 -3.90
C VAL A 80 -1.23 3.17 -5.19
N VAL A 81 -1.62 2.09 -5.87
CA VAL A 81 -2.37 2.15 -7.14
C VAL A 81 -3.67 1.35 -7.00
N THR A 82 -4.72 2.04 -6.58
CA THR A 82 -6.08 1.50 -6.46
C THR A 82 -6.69 1.22 -7.84
N THR A 83 -6.64 -0.03 -8.30
CA THR A 83 -6.91 -0.43 -9.69
C THR A 83 -8.22 0.12 -10.26
N ALA A 84 -9.32 0.08 -9.50
CA ALA A 84 -10.63 0.55 -9.99
C ALA A 84 -10.66 2.08 -10.24
N ASN A 85 -9.97 2.87 -9.41
CA ASN A 85 -9.80 4.30 -9.64
C ASN A 85 -8.92 4.56 -10.88
N THR A 86 -7.80 3.83 -11.02
CA THR A 86 -6.91 3.95 -12.19
C THR A 86 -7.58 3.58 -13.52
N VAL A 87 -8.55 2.66 -13.50
CA VAL A 87 -9.29 2.22 -14.71
C VAL A 87 -10.54 3.06 -14.99
N PHE A 88 -11.34 3.38 -13.96
CA PHE A 88 -12.65 4.02 -14.13
C PHE A 88 -12.70 5.45 -13.57
N GLY A 89 -12.12 5.71 -12.40
CA GLY A 89 -12.07 7.04 -11.77
C GLY A 89 -11.01 8.01 -12.29
N ALA A 90 -10.23 7.61 -13.31
CA ALA A 90 -9.13 8.40 -13.86
C ALA A 90 -9.56 9.80 -14.34
N SER A 91 -8.67 10.78 -14.15
CA SER A 91 -8.83 12.16 -14.59
C SER A 91 -7.61 12.62 -15.41
N PRO A 92 -7.76 12.93 -16.71
CA PRO A 92 -8.97 12.75 -17.52
C PRO A 92 -9.33 11.27 -17.70
N SER A 93 -10.61 10.98 -17.89
CA SER A 93 -11.13 9.61 -17.97
C SER A 93 -10.66 8.89 -19.25
N ILE A 94 -10.32 7.61 -19.10
CA ILE A 94 -9.92 6.75 -20.23
C ILE A 94 -11.06 6.69 -21.26
N ASN A 95 -10.73 6.69 -22.56
CA ASN A 95 -11.74 6.62 -23.62
C ASN A 95 -12.64 5.37 -23.42
N PRO A 96 -13.97 5.53 -23.30
CA PRO A 96 -14.88 4.43 -22.97
C PRO A 96 -14.88 3.31 -24.01
N ASP A 97 -14.57 3.60 -25.29
CA ASP A 97 -14.46 2.59 -26.34
C ASP A 97 -13.25 1.67 -26.17
N VAL A 98 -12.20 2.12 -25.45
CA VAL A 98 -11.06 1.28 -25.07
C VAL A 98 -11.47 0.33 -23.95
N LEU A 99 -12.12 0.84 -22.89
CA LEU A 99 -12.59 0.03 -21.77
C LEU A 99 -13.67 -0.99 -22.20
N THR A 100 -14.61 -0.57 -23.06
CA THR A 100 -15.63 -1.41 -23.71
C THR A 100 -15.00 -2.63 -24.36
N ARG A 101 -13.92 -2.45 -25.15
CA ARG A 101 -13.19 -3.54 -25.81
C ARG A 101 -12.30 -4.35 -24.88
N ALA A 102 -11.64 -3.70 -23.91
CA ALA A 102 -10.68 -4.35 -23.01
C ALA A 102 -11.36 -5.28 -21.98
N PHE A 103 -12.53 -4.89 -21.48
CA PHE A 103 -13.29 -5.64 -20.45
C PHE A 103 -14.53 -6.35 -21.00
N HIS A 104 -14.83 -6.19 -22.30
CA HIS A 104 -16.03 -6.76 -22.96
C HIS A 104 -17.34 -6.34 -22.28
N LEU A 105 -17.46 -5.06 -21.92
CA LEU A 105 -18.59 -4.46 -21.21
C LEU A 105 -19.38 -3.50 -22.10
N ASP A 106 -20.67 -3.34 -21.85
CA ASP A 106 -21.50 -2.33 -22.51
C ASP A 106 -20.97 -0.90 -22.27
N LYS A 107 -21.02 -0.05 -23.30
CA LYS A 107 -20.54 1.34 -23.24
C LYS A 107 -21.27 2.17 -22.19
N ASP A 108 -22.56 1.89 -21.94
CA ASP A 108 -23.34 2.54 -20.88
C ASP A 108 -22.92 2.06 -19.47
N LEU A 109 -22.53 0.79 -19.32
CA LEU A 109 -21.98 0.26 -18.07
C LEU A 109 -20.60 0.87 -17.79
N VAL A 110 -19.73 0.96 -18.81
CA VAL A 110 -18.45 1.68 -18.71
C VAL A 110 -18.68 3.14 -18.30
N THR A 111 -19.60 3.84 -18.98
CA THR A 111 -19.93 5.26 -18.69
C THR A 111 -20.53 5.43 -17.29
N LYS A 112 -21.25 4.43 -16.77
CA LYS A 112 -21.74 4.39 -15.38
C LYS A 112 -20.59 4.20 -14.39
N LEU A 113 -19.70 3.23 -14.61
CA LEU A 113 -18.52 2.99 -13.76
C LEU A 113 -17.61 4.22 -13.68
N GLN A 114 -17.42 4.93 -14.80
CA GLN A 114 -16.64 6.18 -14.87
C GLN A 114 -17.29 7.39 -14.19
N ARG A 115 -18.54 7.27 -13.73
CA ARG A 115 -19.24 8.30 -12.92
C ARG A 115 -19.37 7.91 -11.45
N GLN A 116 -18.87 6.74 -11.05
CA GLN A 116 -18.81 6.36 -9.64
C GLN A 116 -17.56 6.97 -8.99
N GLU A 117 -17.70 7.30 -7.72
CA GLU A 117 -16.59 7.70 -6.87
C GLU A 117 -15.79 6.44 -6.49
N TRP A 118 -14.49 6.45 -6.79
CA TRP A 118 -13.57 5.34 -6.49
C TRP A 118 -12.51 5.82 -5.52
N MET A 119 -12.16 4.99 -4.55
CA MET A 119 -11.14 5.27 -3.53
C MET A 119 -9.85 5.82 -4.14
N ASN A 120 -9.45 7.02 -3.73
CA ASN A 120 -8.20 7.64 -4.16
C ASN A 120 -7.07 7.23 -3.20
N PRO A 121 -5.85 6.93 -3.68
CA PRO A 121 -4.70 6.66 -2.82
C PRO A 121 -4.40 7.76 -1.79
N SER A 122 -4.81 9.00 -2.02
CA SER A 122 -4.76 10.09 -1.02
C SER A 122 -5.53 9.79 0.26
N ASP A 123 -6.66 9.10 0.12
CA ASP A 123 -7.71 9.02 1.14
C ASP A 123 -7.42 7.90 2.16
N LEU A 124 -6.54 6.97 1.81
CA LEU A 124 -6.06 5.88 2.69
C LEU A 124 -5.46 6.42 3.99
N ASN A 125 -4.79 7.58 3.91
CA ASN A 125 -4.23 8.29 5.07
C ASN A 125 -5.30 8.85 6.04
N SER A 126 -6.59 8.84 5.66
CA SER A 126 -7.71 9.24 6.55
C SER A 126 -8.34 8.07 7.31
N TYR A 127 -7.92 6.83 7.01
CA TYR A 127 -8.36 5.60 7.66
C TYR A 127 -7.24 4.87 8.41
N SER A 128 -6.09 5.55 8.63
CA SER A 128 -4.88 5.05 9.29
C SER A 128 -4.76 5.58 10.73
#